data_AF-A0A452XC23-F1
#
_entry.id   AF-A0A452XC23-F1
#
_cell.length_a   1.000
_cell.length_b   1.000
_cell.length_c   1.000
_cell.angle_alpha   90.00
_cell.angle_beta   90.00
_cell.angle_gamma   90.00
#
_symmetry.space_group_name_H-M   'P 1'
#
loop_
_entity.id
_entity.type
_entity.pdbx_description
1 polymer ?
#
loop_
_entity_poly.entity_id
_entity_poly.type
_entity_poly.pdbx_seq_one_letter_code
_entity_poly.pdbx_strand_id
1 'polypeptide(L)' 'MQDYFAAVPTYPPHLFRRRYRMRRSLFVKIVTDCEAASYYFKRRRSAAGIMGFRGYQKISVAMRVIAYGI' A
#
# COMPACT_ATOMS: atom_id res chain seq x y z
N MET A 1 7.51 11.58 8.52
CA MET A 1 6.12 11.30 8.96
C MET A 1 5.88 9.80 8.84
N GLN A 2 5.40 9.13 9.90
CA GLN A 2 5.16 7.68 9.88
C GLN A 2 3.75 7.40 9.36
N ASP A 3 3.67 6.73 8.21
CA ASP A 3 2.44 6.35 7.54
C ASP A 3 1.70 5.23 8.30
N TYR A 4 0.47 4.91 7.87
CA TYR A 4 -0.43 3.94 8.52
C TYR A 4 0.17 2.54 8.74
N PHE A 5 1.24 2.22 8.02
CA PHE A 5 1.87 0.89 8.03
C PHE A 5 3.14 0.82 8.88
N ALA A 6 3.58 1.92 9.47
CA ALA A 6 4.70 1.93 10.40
C ALA A 6 4.38 1.13 11.68
N ALA A 7 5.43 0.83 12.45
CA ALA A 7 5.29 0.20 13.77
C ALA A 7 4.53 1.13 14.75
N VAL A 8 4.84 2.43 14.70
CA VAL A 8 4.17 3.49 15.46
C VAL A 8 3.54 4.48 14.48
N PRO A 9 2.34 4.19 13.95
CA PRO A 9 1.72 5.03 12.92
C PRO A 9 1.34 6.40 13.52
N THR A 10 1.59 7.48 12.77
CA THR A 10 1.13 8.83 13.17
C THR A 10 -0.40 8.93 13.19
N TYR A 11 -1.08 8.07 12.44
CA TYR A 11 -2.54 8.09 12.32
C TYR A 11 -3.20 6.93 13.08
N PRO A 12 -4.28 7.20 13.85
CA PRO A 12 -4.99 6.16 14.58
C PRO A 12 -5.75 5.19 13.66
N PRO A 13 -6.05 3.97 14.12
CA PRO A 13 -6.68 2.91 13.32
C PRO A 13 -8.04 3.28 12.71
N HIS A 14 -8.81 4.16 13.35
CA HIS A 14 -10.12 4.57 12.83
C HIS A 14 -10.00 5.39 11.53
N LEU A 15 -8.94 6.18 11.37
CA LEU A 15 -8.67 6.92 10.13
C LEU A 15 -8.29 5.97 8.99
N PHE A 16 -7.55 4.88 9.30
CA PHE A 16 -7.25 3.84 8.32
C PHE A 16 -8.54 3.21 7.80
N ARG A 17 -9.45 2.81 8.70
CA ARG A 17 -10.76 2.27 8.32
C ARG A 17 -11.59 3.27 7.53
N ARG A 18 -11.58 4.55 7.88
CA ARG A 18 -12.30 5.59 7.12
C ARG A 18 -11.78 5.71 5.68
N ARG A 19 -10.45 5.61 5.50
CA ARG A 19 -9.80 5.76 4.20
C ARG A 19 -9.94 4.53 3.29
N TYR A 20 -9.65 3.35 3.81
CA TYR A 20 -9.61 2.12 3.01
C TYR A 20 -10.86 1.25 3.16
N ARG A 21 -11.76 1.61 4.10
CA ARG A 21 -13.01 0.88 4.40
C ARG A 21 -12.79 -0.60 4.76
N MET A 22 -11.60 -0.94 5.26
CA MET A 22 -11.18 -2.30 5.60
C MET A 22 -10.26 -2.33 6.82
N ARG A 23 -10.04 -3.53 7.39
CA ARG A 23 -9.08 -3.74 8.48
C ARG A 23 -7.64 -3.65 7.96
N ARG A 24 -6.72 -3.13 8.77
CA ARG A 24 -5.28 -3.03 8.42
C ARG A 24 -4.67 -4.39 8.08
N SER A 25 -5.00 -5.44 8.85
CA SER A 25 -4.52 -6.80 8.61
C SER A 25 -4.90 -7.33 7.24
N LEU A 26 -6.14 -7.08 6.80
CA LEU A 26 -6.60 -7.48 5.46
C LEU A 26 -5.83 -6.73 4.38
N PHE A 27 -5.58 -5.42 4.55
CA PHE A 27 -4.80 -4.65 3.58
C PHE A 27 -3.37 -5.18 3.47
N VAL A 28 -2.73 -5.50 4.60
CA VAL A 28 -1.39 -6.10 4.61
C VAL A 28 -1.39 -7.45 3.89
N LYS A 29 -2.41 -8.30 4.11
CA LYS A 29 -2.54 -9.58 3.41
C LYS A 29 -2.63 -9.38 1.89
N ILE A 30 -3.47 -8.47 1.42
CA ILE A 30 -3.57 -8.14 -0.01
C ILE A 30 -2.21 -7.71 -0.56
N VAL A 31 -1.46 -6.90 0.18
CA VAL A 31 -0.12 -6.45 -0.25
C VAL A 31 0.84 -7.61 -0.39
N THR A 32 0.91 -8.49 0.61
CA THR A 32 1.76 -9.67 0.56
C THR A 32 1.39 -10.58 -0.60
N ASP A 33 0.10 -10.85 -0.79
CA ASP A 33 -0.40 -11.73 -1.85
C ASP A 33 -0.10 -11.13 -3.25
N CYS A 34 -0.28 -9.82 -3.44
CA CYS A 34 0.06 -9.13 -4.68
C CYS A 34 1.57 -9.08 -4.94
N GLU A 35 2.39 -8.85 -3.91
CA GLU A 35 3.85 -8.91 -4.02
C GLU A 35 4.35 -10.32 -4.35
N ALA A 36 3.67 -11.36 -3.86
CA ALA A 36 3.96 -12.75 -4.20
C ALA A 36 3.57 -13.07 -5.65
N ALA A 37 2.40 -12.61 -6.09
CA ALA A 37 1.86 -12.89 -7.42
C ALA A 37 2.57 -12.12 -8.55
N SER A 38 3.04 -10.90 -8.29
CA SER A 38 3.66 -10.07 -9.35
C SER A 38 4.83 -9.25 -8.85
N TYR A 39 5.92 -9.33 -9.62
CA TYR A 39 7.13 -8.54 -9.39
C TYR A 39 6.90 -7.03 -9.48
N TYR A 40 5.84 -6.60 -10.18
CA TYR A 40 5.46 -5.19 -10.27
C TYR A 40 5.17 -4.57 -8.89
N PHE A 41 4.59 -5.32 -7.94
CA PHE A 41 4.23 -4.76 -6.63
C PHE A 41 5.41 -4.70 -5.67
N LYS A 42 6.45 -5.51 -5.88
CA LYS A 42 7.67 -5.45 -5.07
C LYS A 42 8.34 -4.09 -5.21
N ARG A 43 8.97 -3.63 -4.13
CA ARG A 43 9.79 -2.40 -4.16
C ARG A 43 11.10 -2.70 -4.88
N ARG A 44 11.42 -1.94 -5.92
CA ARG A 44 12.67 -2.05 -6.70
C ARG A 44 13.26 -0.66 -6.97
N ARG A 45 14.57 -0.60 -7.22
CA ARG A 45 15.23 0.57 -7.80
C ARG A 45 14.92 0.69 -9.29
N SER A 46 14.64 1.90 -9.76
CA SER A 46 14.54 2.21 -11.18
C SER A 46 15.89 2.02 -11.88
N ALA A 47 15.90 2.07 -13.23
CA ALA A 47 17.13 2.02 -14.00
C ALA A 47 18.12 3.15 -13.62
N ALA A 48 17.60 4.29 -13.17
CA ALA A 48 18.37 5.41 -12.63
C ALA A 48 18.83 5.22 -11.17
N GLY A 49 18.63 4.04 -10.57
CA GLY A 49 19.02 3.72 -9.20
C GLY A 49 18.09 4.27 -8.10
N ILE A 50 17.03 4.98 -8.47
CA ILE A 50 16.09 5.62 -7.53
C ILE A 50 15.15 4.56 -6.95
N MET A 51 15.00 4.53 -5.62
CA MET A 51 14.09 3.58 -4.97
C MET A 51 12.64 3.91 -5.31
N GLY A 52 11.95 2.97 -5.97
CA GLY A 52 10.55 3.13 -6.33
C GLY A 52 9.60 2.95 -5.15
N PHE A 53 8.30 3.09 -5.44
CA PHE A 53 7.23 2.95 -4.45
C PHE A 53 7.20 1.57 -3.79
N ARG A 54 6.83 1.54 -2.50
CA ARG A 54 6.52 0.33 -1.74
C ARG A 54 5.21 -0.31 -2.23
N GLY A 55 5.04 -1.61 -2.04
CA GLY A 55 3.80 -2.32 -2.39
C GLY A 55 2.54 -1.66 -1.80
N TYR A 56 2.61 -1.19 -0.55
CA TYR A 56 1.51 -0.44 0.10
C TYR A 56 1.07 0.80 -0.69
N GLN A 57 2.02 1.54 -1.27
CA GLN A 57 1.73 2.75 -2.04
C GLN A 57 1.13 2.38 -3.40
N LYS A 58 1.70 1.39 -4.09
CA LYS A 58 1.19 0.89 -5.37
C LYS A 58 -0.25 0.38 -5.25
N ILE A 59 -0.54 -0.39 -4.20
CA ILE A 59 -1.88 -0.91 -3.95
C ILE A 59 -2.84 0.18 -3.51
N SER A 60 -2.38 1.17 -2.74
CA SER A 60 -3.21 2.33 -2.41
C SER A 60 -3.65 3.10 -3.66
N VAL A 61 -2.79 3.20 -4.68
CA VAL A 61 -3.13 3.79 -5.98
C VAL A 61 -4.09 2.87 -6.75
N ALA A 62 -3.80 1.57 -6.85
CA ALA A 62 -4.66 0.62 -7.55
C ALA A 62 -6.09 0.58 -6.97
N MET A 63 -6.22 0.61 -5.63
CA MET A 63 -7.53 0.68 -4.96
C MET A 63 -8.32 1.95 -5.34
N ARG A 64 -7.64 3.09 -5.51
CA ARG A 64 -8.28 4.34 -5.97
C ARG A 64 -8.74 4.23 -7.42
N VAL A 65 -7.90 3.65 -8.28
CA VAL A 65 -8.23 3.39 -9.68
C VAL A 65 -9.46 2.49 -9.79
N ILE A 66 -9.51 1.38 -9.04
CA ILE A 66 -10.67 0.47 -9.00
C ILE A 66 -11.92 1.18 -8.48
N ALA A 67 -11.79 2.02 -7.45
CA ALA A 67 -12.92 2.71 -6.85
C ALA A 67 -13.51 3.81 -7.75
N TYR A 68 -12.68 4.47 -8.54
CA TYR A 68 -13.09 5.61 -9.37
C TYR A 68 -13.24 5.29 -10.86
N GLY A 69 -12.69 4.15 -11.31
CA GLY A 69 -12.73 3.74 -12.72
C GLY A 69 -11.86 4.58 -13.65
N ILE A 70 -10.73 5.13 -13.17
CA ILE A 70 -9.77 5.91 -13.96
C ILE A 70 -8.93 5.01 -14.86
#